data_AF-A0A1D2QML2-F1
#
_entry.id   AF-A0A1D2QML2-F1
#
_cell.length_a   1.000
_cell.length_b   1.000
_cell.length_c   1.000
_cell.angle_alpha   90.00
_cell.angle_beta   90.00
_cell.angle_gamma   90.00
#
_symmetry.space_group_name_H-M   'P 1'
#
loop_
_entity.id
_entity.type
_entity.pdbx_description
1 polymer ?
#
loop_
_entity_poly.entity_id
_entity_poly.type
_entity_poly.pdbx_seq_one_letter_code
_entity_poly.pdbx_strand_id
1 'polypeptide(L)'
;MTNEGLVIKGKGSGIIDESLASLNTVKRDYLAEYDTAMEEDKYPLVRRWMKEEPLPFFKQLREERPVLVTPECTLLASSTDVKEALQLPNIFTTRLYQTKMGVTDTDPGYMTAHDDNALHHREKSIMKAMLNRVHIPLQDEHLLQLKMITPCD
;
A
#
# COMPACT_ATOMS: atom_id res chain seq x y z
N MET A 1 27.77 -59.66 -12.29
CA MET A 1 26.38 -60.13 -12.18
C MET A 1 25.67 -59.06 -11.35
N THR A 2 24.71 -58.24 -11.76
CA THR A 2 23.82 -58.07 -12.94
C THR A 2 23.13 -56.71 -12.67
N ASN A 3 23.25 -55.70 -13.53
CA ASN A 3 22.33 -55.28 -14.61
C ASN A 3 21.51 -54.00 -14.29
N GLU A 4 21.42 -53.19 -15.33
CA GLU A 4 20.83 -51.86 -15.51
C GLU A 4 19.31 -51.86 -15.70
N GLY A 5 18.70 -50.64 -15.74
CA GLY A 5 17.47 -50.32 -16.48
C GLY A 5 16.17 -50.50 -15.69
N LEU A 6 15.37 -49.45 -15.39
CA LEU A 6 14.44 -48.67 -16.23
C LEU A 6 13.14 -49.45 -16.61
N VAL A 7 11.98 -48.75 -16.59
CA VAL A 7 10.80 -48.89 -17.49
C VAL A 7 9.45 -49.47 -16.93
N ILE A 8 8.59 -48.53 -16.52
CA ILE A 8 7.11 -48.28 -16.75
C ILE A 8 5.94 -49.08 -16.12
N LYS A 9 4.87 -48.26 -15.94
CA LYS A 9 3.39 -48.47 -16.04
C LYS A 9 2.72 -48.64 -14.67
N GLY A 10 1.84 -47.78 -14.17
CA GLY A 10 0.88 -46.86 -14.81
C GLY A 10 -0.53 -47.43 -14.66
N LYS A 11 -1.40 -46.82 -13.82
CA LYS A 11 -2.88 -46.66 -13.98
C LYS A 11 -3.60 -46.37 -12.65
N GLY A 12 -4.60 -45.48 -12.74
CA GLY A 12 -5.67 -45.27 -11.73
C GLY A 12 -5.51 -43.96 -10.96
N SER A 13 -5.99 -42.82 -11.47
CA SER A 13 -7.38 -42.31 -11.35
C SER A 13 -7.76 -41.86 -9.94
N GLY A 14 -8.12 -40.58 -9.80
CA GLY A 14 -8.60 -39.95 -8.56
C GLY A 14 -7.82 -38.65 -8.30
N ILE A 15 -8.23 -37.52 -8.88
CA ILE A 15 -9.05 -36.52 -8.16
C ILE A 15 -8.54 -36.34 -6.72
N ILE A 16 -7.52 -35.50 -6.54
CA ILE A 16 -7.33 -34.58 -5.40
C ILE A 16 -5.96 -33.89 -5.54
N ASP A 17 -5.88 -32.85 -6.35
CA ASP A 17 -4.83 -31.83 -6.14
C ASP A 17 -5.41 -30.40 -6.14
N GLU A 18 -6.66 -30.29 -5.71
CA GLU A 18 -7.29 -29.02 -5.34
C GLU A 18 -7.20 -28.78 -3.81
N SER A 19 -6.55 -29.72 -3.10
CA SER A 19 -6.35 -29.68 -1.64
C SER A 19 -4.95 -29.17 -1.23
N LEU A 20 -3.93 -29.26 -2.10
CA LEU A 20 -2.61 -28.68 -1.79
C LEU A 20 -2.56 -27.16 -2.03
N ALA A 21 -3.52 -26.61 -2.79
CA ALA A 21 -3.71 -25.16 -2.91
C ALA A 21 -4.38 -24.52 -1.68
N SER A 22 -5.02 -25.33 -0.81
CA SER A 22 -5.66 -24.84 0.43
C SER A 22 -4.81 -25.04 1.69
N LEU A 23 -3.67 -25.74 1.59
CA LEU A 23 -2.82 -26.09 2.74
C LEU A 23 -1.62 -25.17 2.98
N ASN A 24 -1.40 -24.13 2.17
CA ASN A 24 -0.28 -23.20 2.34
C ASN A 24 -0.67 -21.73 2.50
N THR A 25 -1.92 -21.43 2.82
CA THR A 25 -2.22 -20.11 3.41
C THR A 25 -2.05 -20.25 4.92
N VAL A 26 -0.81 -20.42 5.40
CA VAL A 26 -0.51 -19.99 6.76
C VAL A 26 -0.75 -18.49 6.74
N LYS A 27 -1.97 -18.08 7.09
CA LYS A 27 -2.34 -16.67 7.24
C LYS A 27 -1.48 -16.17 8.39
N ARG A 28 -0.32 -15.61 8.04
CA ARG A 28 0.62 -15.04 8.98
C ARG A 28 -0.11 -13.98 9.79
N ASP A 29 -0.02 -14.07 11.11
CA ASP A 29 -0.64 -13.10 12.01
C ASP A 29 0.36 -11.98 12.29
N TYR A 30 0.23 -10.90 11.52
CA TYR A 30 1.13 -9.76 11.60
C TYR A 30 0.99 -8.99 12.93
N LEU A 31 -0.21 -8.96 13.51
CA LEU A 31 -0.43 -8.21 14.76
C LEU A 31 0.10 -8.99 15.97
N ALA A 32 -0.07 -10.31 16.01
CA ALA A 32 0.52 -11.14 17.06
C ALA A 32 2.06 -11.10 17.03
N GLU A 33 2.67 -11.11 15.85
CA GLU A 33 4.12 -10.93 15.71
C GLU A 33 4.57 -9.53 16.15
N TYR A 34 3.78 -8.50 15.88
CA TYR A 34 4.05 -7.14 16.31
C TYR A 34 3.97 -6.96 17.83
N ASP A 35 2.96 -7.54 18.48
CA ASP A 35 2.76 -7.43 19.93
C ASP A 35 3.82 -8.22 20.72
N THR A 36 4.39 -9.27 20.11
CA THR A 36 5.46 -10.08 20.71
C THR A 36 6.86 -9.46 20.52
N ALA A 37 7.04 -8.60 19.52
CA ALA A 37 8.32 -7.97 19.22
C ALA A 37 8.76 -6.94 20.28
N MET A 38 10.08 -6.78 20.44
CA MET A 38 10.66 -5.70 21.24
C MET A 38 10.39 -4.33 20.60
N GLU A 39 10.31 -3.26 21.40
CA GLU A 39 9.97 -1.92 20.88
C GLU A 39 10.90 -1.42 19.78
N GLU A 40 12.19 -1.75 19.87
CA GLU A 40 13.21 -1.38 18.87
C GLU A 40 13.00 -2.08 17.52
N ASP A 41 12.45 -3.29 17.52
CA ASP A 41 12.25 -4.10 16.32
C ASP A 41 10.89 -3.85 15.65
N LYS A 42 9.93 -3.26 16.37
CA LYS A 42 8.56 -3.03 15.89
C LYS A 42 8.51 -2.24 14.59
N TYR A 43 9.26 -1.14 14.49
CA TYR A 43 9.24 -0.29 13.29
C TYR A 43 9.97 -0.93 12.09
N PRO A 44 11.19 -1.48 12.23
CA PRO A 44 11.85 -2.24 11.16
C PRO A 44 11.01 -3.41 10.62
N LEU A 45 10.33 -4.14 11.50
CA LEU A 45 9.46 -5.27 11.16
C LEU A 45 8.27 -4.83 10.29
N VAL A 46 7.57 -3.78 10.71
CA VAL A 46 6.46 -3.19 9.96
C VAL A 46 6.93 -2.66 8.61
N ARG A 47 8.10 -2.01 8.55
CA ARG A 47 8.71 -1.54 7.30
C ARG A 47 9.02 -2.69 6.34
N ARG A 48 9.47 -3.83 6.86
CA ARG A 48 9.71 -5.04 6.07
C ARG A 48 8.41 -5.57 5.46
N TRP A 49 7.35 -5.71 6.25
CA TRP A 49 6.06 -6.19 5.76
C TRP A 49 5.44 -5.25 4.72
N MET A 50 5.56 -3.94 4.90
CA MET A 50 5.13 -2.96 3.88
C MET A 50 5.87 -3.13 2.55
N LYS A 51 7.10 -3.65 2.54
CA LYS A 51 7.91 -3.88 1.34
C LYS A 51 7.66 -5.24 0.70
N GLU A 52 7.60 -6.29 1.53
CA GLU A 52 7.51 -7.68 1.07
C GLU A 52 6.06 -8.08 0.77
N GLU A 53 5.12 -7.75 1.66
CA GLU A 53 3.75 -8.26 1.64
C GLU A 53 2.71 -7.18 2.04
N PRO A 54 2.59 -6.08 1.27
CA PRO A 54 1.74 -4.95 1.67
C PRO A 54 0.24 -5.28 1.72
N LEU A 55 -0.27 -5.99 0.73
CA LEU A 55 -1.70 -6.29 0.61
C LEU A 55 -2.26 -7.12 1.79
N PRO A 56 -1.64 -8.26 2.18
CA PRO A 56 -2.14 -9.04 3.32
C PRO A 56 -1.98 -8.31 4.64
N PHE A 57 -0.85 -7.60 4.84
CA PHE A 57 -0.61 -6.81 6.05
C PHE A 57 -1.67 -5.72 6.25
N PHE A 58 -1.92 -4.87 5.24
CA PHE A 58 -2.93 -3.82 5.33
C PHE A 58 -4.37 -4.35 5.36
N LYS A 59 -4.62 -5.58 4.90
CA LYS A 59 -5.93 -6.22 5.07
C LYS A 59 -6.18 -6.55 6.54
N GLN A 60 -5.26 -7.24 7.19
CA GLN A 60 -5.39 -7.58 8.62
C GLN A 60 -5.44 -6.31 9.48
N LEU A 61 -4.59 -5.32 9.18
CA LEU A 61 -4.55 -4.06 9.91
C LEU A 61 -5.90 -3.32 9.87
N ARG A 62 -6.60 -3.32 8.74
CA ARG A 62 -7.93 -2.69 8.62
C ARG A 62 -9.03 -3.45 9.35
N GLU A 63 -8.92 -4.77 9.46
CA GLU A 63 -9.93 -5.63 10.09
C GLU A 63 -9.84 -5.57 11.63
N GLU A 64 -8.62 -5.59 12.17
CA GLU A 64 -8.41 -5.79 13.61
C GLU A 64 -7.97 -4.52 14.33
N ARG A 65 -7.09 -3.70 13.73
CA ARG A 65 -6.48 -2.54 14.39
C ARG A 65 -6.16 -1.42 13.40
N PRO A 66 -7.17 -0.64 12.96
CA PRO A 66 -7.00 0.35 11.89
C PRO A 66 -6.04 1.50 12.23
N VAL A 67 -5.75 1.71 13.53
CA VAL A 67 -4.76 2.66 14.02
C VAL A 67 -3.70 1.90 14.81
N LEU A 68 -2.49 1.83 14.25
CA LEU A 68 -1.34 1.17 14.88
C LEU A 68 -0.29 2.19 15.30
N VAL A 69 -0.13 2.35 16.61
CA VAL A 69 0.88 3.22 17.21
C VAL A 69 2.19 2.45 17.30
N THR A 70 3.22 2.92 16.59
CA THR A 70 4.61 2.45 16.73
C THR A 70 5.45 3.54 17.40
N PRO A 71 6.64 3.20 17.95
CA PRO A 71 7.49 4.18 18.63
C PRO A 71 7.90 5.38 17.76
N GLU A 72 8.08 5.18 16.45
CA GLU A 72 8.49 6.23 15.53
C GLU A 72 7.33 6.90 14.79
N CYS A 73 6.29 6.15 14.43
CA CYS A 73 5.14 6.69 13.70
C CYS A 73 3.82 5.98 14.02
N THR A 74 2.71 6.66 13.74
CA THR A 74 1.38 6.04 13.79
C THR A 74 0.92 5.73 12.38
N LEU A 75 0.51 4.48 12.15
CA LEU A 75 -0.05 4.04 10.87
C LEU A 75 -1.58 4.10 10.93
N LEU A 76 -2.15 4.74 9.90
CA LEU A 76 -3.58 4.81 9.66
C LEU A 76 -3.92 3.93 8.45
N ALA A 77 -4.77 2.93 8.66
CA ALA A 77 -5.15 1.99 7.60
C ALA A 77 -6.60 2.20 7.10
N SER A 78 -7.46 2.80 7.93
CA SER A 78 -8.84 3.13 7.56
C SER A 78 -8.89 4.25 6.53
N SER A 79 -9.67 4.07 5.46
CA SER A 79 -9.81 5.10 4.42
C SER A 79 -10.49 6.38 4.92
N THR A 80 -11.35 6.28 5.95
CA THR A 80 -12.03 7.43 6.54
C THR A 80 -11.03 8.27 7.32
N ASP A 81 -10.28 7.63 8.22
CA ASP A 81 -9.27 8.26 9.07
C ASP A 81 -8.17 8.91 8.24
N VAL A 82 -7.74 8.25 7.15
CA VAL A 82 -6.76 8.82 6.21
C VAL A 82 -7.29 10.08 5.53
N LYS A 83 -8.55 10.08 5.08
CA LYS A 83 -9.16 11.27 4.45
C LYS A 83 -9.28 12.42 5.45
N GLU A 84 -9.70 12.15 6.67
CA GLU A 84 -9.81 13.15 7.73
C GLU A 84 -8.44 13.73 8.10
N ALA A 85 -7.44 12.88 8.30
CA ALA A 85 -6.07 13.33 8.59
C ALA A 85 -5.51 14.22 7.47
N LEU A 86 -5.72 13.86 6.20
CA LEU A 86 -5.28 14.65 5.05
C LEU A 86 -6.03 15.98 4.87
N GLN A 87 -7.18 16.16 5.52
CA GLN A 87 -7.95 17.41 5.50
C GLN A 87 -7.54 18.39 6.60
N LEU A 88 -6.65 17.99 7.51
CA LEU A 88 -6.22 18.78 8.67
C LEU A 88 -4.72 19.18 8.56
N PRO A 89 -4.34 20.02 7.57
CA PRO A 89 -2.94 20.38 7.31
C PRO A 89 -2.28 21.16 8.46
N ASN A 90 -3.07 21.80 9.32
CA ASN A 90 -2.57 22.51 10.50
C ASN A 90 -2.12 21.57 11.64
N ILE A 91 -2.62 20.33 11.66
CA ILE A 91 -2.28 19.32 12.66
C ILE A 91 -1.25 18.35 12.07
N PHE A 92 -1.52 17.84 10.87
CA PHE A 92 -0.63 16.94 10.14
C PHE A 92 0.22 17.71 9.15
N THR A 93 1.25 18.37 9.66
CA THR A 93 2.16 19.20 8.85
C THR A 93 3.13 18.36 8.02
N THR A 94 3.50 18.86 6.86
CA THR A 94 4.51 18.32 5.95
C THR A 94 5.96 18.66 6.36
N ARG A 95 6.15 19.32 7.52
CA ARG A 95 7.45 19.82 7.99
C ARG A 95 8.56 18.77 8.01
N LEU A 96 8.24 17.52 8.36
CA LEU A 96 9.21 16.41 8.36
C LEU A 96 9.82 16.13 6.98
N TYR A 97 9.15 16.52 5.90
CA TYR A 97 9.61 16.31 4.53
C TYR A 97 10.45 17.48 4.00
N GLN A 98 10.53 18.62 4.67
CA GLN A 98 11.18 19.83 4.15
C GLN A 98 12.64 19.60 3.74
N THR A 99 13.44 18.96 4.60
CA THR A 99 14.85 18.63 4.32
C THR A 99 15.00 17.73 3.08
N LYS A 100 14.08 16.79 2.88
CA LYS A 100 14.09 15.89 1.72
C LYS A 100 13.64 16.58 0.45
N MET A 101 12.75 17.56 0.56
CA MET A 101 12.12 18.25 -0.56
C MET A 101 12.85 19.56 -0.93
N GLY A 102 14.11 19.70 -0.51
CA GLY A 102 15.01 20.76 -0.96
C GLY A 102 14.78 22.13 -0.33
N VAL A 103 14.03 22.21 0.77
CA VAL A 103 13.86 23.48 1.50
C VAL A 103 15.18 23.84 2.18
N THR A 104 15.72 25.00 1.85
CA THR A 104 16.96 25.56 2.42
C THR A 104 16.72 26.99 2.88
N ASP A 105 17.65 27.58 3.63
CA ASP A 105 17.52 28.98 4.08
C ASP A 105 17.39 29.99 2.92
N THR A 106 17.88 29.61 1.74
CA THR A 106 17.89 30.45 0.53
C THR A 106 16.79 30.12 -0.47
N ASP A 107 16.19 28.92 -0.40
CA ASP A 107 15.19 28.45 -1.36
C ASP A 107 13.99 27.84 -0.62
N PRO A 108 12.77 28.37 -0.83
CA PRO A 108 11.57 27.76 -0.26
C PRO A 108 11.34 26.32 -0.74
N GLY A 109 11.99 25.84 -1.80
CA GLY A 109 11.86 24.47 -2.27
C GLY A 109 10.52 24.18 -2.97
N TYR A 110 10.17 22.89 -3.10
CA TYR A 110 8.96 22.50 -3.82
C TYR A 110 7.68 22.86 -3.05
N MET A 111 6.62 23.22 -3.80
CA MET A 111 5.28 23.52 -3.26
C MET A 111 4.74 22.43 -2.32
N THR A 112 5.05 21.16 -2.57
CA THR A 112 4.58 20.01 -1.76
C THR A 112 5.25 19.89 -0.39
N ALA A 113 6.30 20.69 -0.13
CA ALA A 113 6.96 20.78 1.17
C ALA A 113 6.35 21.85 2.09
N HIS A 114 5.38 22.61 1.56
CA HIS A 114 4.67 23.66 2.28
C HIS A 114 3.27 23.18 2.64
N ASP A 115 2.88 23.49 3.87
CA ASP A 115 1.51 23.31 4.37
C ASP A 115 0.55 24.32 3.72
N ASP A 116 -0.62 24.55 4.34
CA ASP A 116 -1.68 25.44 3.85
C ASP A 116 -1.29 26.93 3.98
N ASN A 117 -0.28 27.36 3.23
CA ASN A 117 0.24 28.72 3.21
C ASN A 117 -0.03 29.42 1.87
N ALA A 118 0.11 30.75 1.86
CA ALA A 118 -0.15 31.55 0.66
C ALA A 118 0.74 31.15 -0.54
N LEU A 119 1.98 30.73 -0.28
CA LEU A 119 2.90 30.24 -1.31
C LEU A 119 2.39 28.94 -1.94
N HIS A 120 1.96 27.99 -1.12
CA HIS A 120 1.38 26.72 -1.55
C HIS A 120 0.19 26.95 -2.47
N HIS A 121 -0.76 27.81 -2.07
CA HIS A 121 -1.91 28.12 -2.91
C HIS A 121 -1.54 28.82 -4.22
N ARG A 122 -0.59 29.77 -4.18
CA ARG A 122 -0.11 30.47 -5.37
C ARG A 122 0.48 29.50 -6.38
N GLU A 123 1.48 28.71 -5.97
CA GLU A 123 2.15 27.76 -6.86
C GLU A 123 1.17 26.67 -7.36
N LYS A 124 0.26 26.22 -6.50
CA LYS A 124 -0.78 25.24 -6.86
C LYS A 124 -1.75 25.78 -7.90
N SER A 125 -2.13 27.06 -7.76
CA SER A 125 -3.04 27.71 -8.71
C SER A 125 -2.42 27.87 -10.09
N ILE A 126 -1.13 28.23 -10.16
CA ILE A 126 -0.38 28.37 -11.40
C ILE A 126 -0.29 27.01 -12.11
N MET A 127 0.10 25.96 -11.38
CA MET A 127 0.18 24.61 -11.93
C MET A 127 -1.18 24.08 -12.37
N LYS A 128 -2.24 24.32 -11.59
CA LYS A 128 -3.61 23.93 -11.95
C LYS A 128 -4.12 24.66 -13.20
N ALA A 129 -3.69 25.90 -13.44
CA ALA A 129 -4.01 26.63 -14.65
C ALA A 129 -3.34 26.03 -15.90
N MET A 130 -2.13 25.47 -15.75
CA MET A 130 -1.43 24.76 -16.83
C MET A 130 -2.04 23.38 -17.12
N LEU A 131 -2.65 22.74 -16.13
CA LEU A 131 -3.30 21.44 -16.27
C LEU A 131 -4.74 21.59 -16.75
N ASN A 132 -4.92 21.68 -18.06
CA ASN A 132 -6.25 21.64 -18.67
C ASN A 132 -6.85 20.22 -18.57
N ARG A 133 -8.03 20.11 -17.96
CA ARG A 133 -8.77 18.84 -17.80
C ARG A 133 -9.07 18.14 -19.13
N VAL A 134 -9.16 18.90 -20.23
CA VAL A 134 -9.46 18.36 -21.57
C VAL A 134 -8.28 17.58 -22.16
N HIS A 135 -7.05 17.87 -21.74
CA HIS A 135 -5.83 17.22 -22.26
C HIS A 135 -5.33 16.06 -21.40
N ILE A 136 -5.97 15.80 -20.26
CA ILE A 136 -5.73 14.57 -19.52
C ILE A 136 -6.50 13.49 -20.27
N PRO A 137 -5.84 12.53 -20.95
CA PRO A 137 -6.56 11.45 -21.58
C PRO A 137 -7.39 10.76 -20.50
N LEU A 138 -8.70 10.75 -20.68
CA LEU A 138 -9.58 9.92 -19.87
C LEU A 138 -9.01 8.51 -19.98
N GLN A 139 -8.50 7.97 -18.87
CA GLN A 139 -8.09 6.56 -18.77
C GLN A 139 -9.31 5.62 -18.86
N ASP A 140 -10.42 6.09 -19.45
CA ASP A 140 -11.69 5.39 -19.56
C ASP A 140 -11.74 4.45 -20.77
N GLU A 141 -10.79 4.48 -21.70
CA GLU A 141 -10.77 3.53 -22.84
C GLU A 141 -10.68 2.06 -22.36
N HIS A 142 -10.02 1.79 -21.23
CA HIS A 142 -10.01 0.46 -20.61
C HIS A 142 -11.20 0.19 -19.67
N LEU A 143 -11.84 1.23 -19.12
CA LEU A 143 -12.99 1.09 -18.22
C LEU A 143 -14.33 0.99 -18.96
N LEU A 144 -14.40 1.48 -20.20
CA LEU A 144 -15.54 1.31 -21.09
C LEU A 144 -15.67 -0.15 -21.57
N GLN A 145 -14.55 -0.89 -21.69
CA GLN A 145 -14.60 -2.33 -21.97
C GLN A 145 -15.03 -3.16 -20.75
N LEU A 146 -14.65 -2.78 -19.53
CA LEU A 146 -15.04 -3.51 -18.32
C LEU A 146 -16.51 -3.29 -17.92
N LYS A 147 -17.07 -2.08 -18.15
CA LYS A 147 -18.49 -1.79 -17.90
C LYS A 147 -19.45 -2.46 -18.88
N MET A 148 -18.96 -2.99 -20.00
CA MET A 148 -19.76 -3.75 -20.97
C MET A 148 -19.85 -5.25 -20.63
N ILE A 149 -19.10 -5.76 -19.64
CA ILE A 149 -18.99 -7.21 -19.34
C ILE A 149 -19.77 -7.61 -18.07
N THR A 150 -20.28 -6.67 -17.28
CA THR A 150 -21.17 -6.99 -16.14
C THR A 150 -22.56 -6.39 -16.36
N PRO A 151 -23.52 -7.15 -16.93
CA PRO A 151 -24.92 -6.81 -16.75
C PRO A 151 -25.25 -7.03 -15.27
N CYS A 152 -25.60 -5.93 -14.60
CA CYS A 152 -26.26 -5.99 -13.31
C CYS A 152 -27.75 -6.25 -13.61
N ASP A 153 -28.14 -7.52 -13.59
CA ASP A 153 -29.46 -8.03 -13.18
C ASP A 153 -29.24 -8.92 -11.95
#